data_AF-A0A1H8PAG3-F1
#
_entry.id   AF-A0A1H8PAG3-F1
#
_cell.length_a   1.000
_cell.length_b   1.000
_cell.length_c   1.000
_cell.angle_alpha   90.00
_cell.angle_beta   90.00
_cell.angle_gamma   90.00
#
_symmetry.space_group_name_H-M   'P 1'
#
loop_
_entity.id
_entity.type
_entity.pdbx_description
1 polymer ?
#
loop_
_entity_poly.entity_id
_entity_poly.type
_entity_poly.pdbx_seq_one_letter_code
_entity_poly.pdbx_strand_id
1 'polypeptide(L)'
;MALRFILDHSVDLSAATGPARAAAEALIAAGLRRSLACPAPATLDRRIASWRALHRLRNLASPFEAPLIAQARGRARRAAARPRARKSANPITREVLEAMLASCDHSQRGLRDRALLMLGFAAGGRRRAEIVALNRDDVLTEDFAEAGLLRIRLLSSKTTGPEAAPRLPLKGRPARALVDWINLSGIRAGPLFRPVSSADRVLTRRLSPEGLREIIAHRLALAGYPPGFASPHGLRAGFLTQAALDGAPLAAAMQLSLHRSAAQAQSYYADIDSASNPAADLLG
;
A
#
# COMPACT_ATOMS: atom_id res chain seq x y z
N MET A 1 -1.26 3.78 35.00
CA MET A 1 -1.38 4.59 33.76
C MET A 1 -1.80 3.76 32.52
N ALA A 2 -1.12 2.64 32.20
CA ALA A 2 -1.41 1.86 30.97
C ALA A 2 -2.81 1.21 30.89
N LEU A 3 -3.35 0.72 32.02
CA LEU A 3 -4.70 0.15 32.05
C LEU A 3 -5.75 1.21 31.70
N ARG A 4 -5.64 2.39 32.32
CA ARG A 4 -6.50 3.55 32.08
C ARG A 4 -6.45 3.96 30.61
N PHE A 5 -5.26 4.00 30.01
CA PHE A 5 -5.13 4.26 28.57
C PHE A 5 -5.93 3.28 27.71
N ILE A 6 -5.89 1.98 28.00
CA ILE A 6 -6.66 0.99 27.23
C ILE A 6 -8.15 1.22 27.39
N LEU A 7 -8.63 1.34 28.63
CA LEU A 7 -10.05 1.50 28.94
C LEU A 7 -10.63 2.77 28.30
N ASP A 8 -9.91 3.89 28.42
CA ASP A 8 -10.33 5.17 27.85
C ASP A 8 -10.41 5.09 26.31
N HIS A 9 -9.56 4.29 25.66
CA HIS A 9 -9.44 4.22 24.20
C HIS A 9 -10.08 2.98 23.57
N SER A 10 -10.79 2.15 24.33
CA SER A 10 -11.43 0.92 23.84
C SER A 10 -12.96 0.98 23.79
N VAL A 11 -13.54 2.13 24.11
CA VAL A 11 -14.99 2.33 24.17
C VAL A 11 -15.38 3.53 23.31
N ASP A 12 -16.54 3.44 22.66
CA ASP A 12 -17.12 4.57 21.94
C ASP A 12 -17.87 5.46 22.93
N LEU A 13 -17.43 6.70 23.06
CA LEU A 13 -18.00 7.67 24.00
C LEU A 13 -18.81 8.76 23.29
N SER A 14 -19.07 8.61 21.98
CA SER A 14 -19.72 9.65 21.18
C SER A 14 -21.16 9.94 21.64
N ALA A 15 -21.89 8.90 22.05
CA ALA A 15 -23.23 8.98 22.62
C ALA A 15 -23.28 8.83 24.15
N ALA A 16 -22.13 8.60 24.80
CA ALA A 16 -22.07 8.43 26.25
C ALA A 16 -22.27 9.77 26.97
N THR A 17 -22.79 9.72 28.19
CA THR A 17 -22.81 10.84 29.15
C THR A 17 -22.09 10.42 30.44
N GLY A 18 -21.60 11.39 31.21
CA GLY A 18 -20.96 11.14 32.52
C GLY A 18 -19.43 11.18 32.54
N PRO A 19 -18.80 10.67 33.62
CA PRO A 19 -17.40 10.97 33.96
C PRO A 19 -16.39 10.42 32.95
N ALA A 20 -16.69 9.30 32.31
CA ALA A 20 -15.83 8.71 31.27
C ALA A 20 -15.72 9.62 30.04
N ARG A 21 -16.83 10.26 29.63
CA ARG A 21 -16.83 11.23 28.53
C ARG A 21 -16.11 12.51 28.92
N ALA A 22 -16.38 13.05 30.10
CA ALA A 22 -15.70 14.25 30.58
C ALA A 22 -14.17 14.07 30.61
N ALA A 23 -13.69 12.90 31.07
CA ALA A 23 -12.28 12.56 31.01
C ALA A 23 -11.74 12.47 29.57
N ALA A 24 -12.51 11.91 28.64
CA ALA A 24 -12.13 11.85 27.23
C ALA A 24 -12.05 13.23 26.58
N GLU A 25 -12.97 14.13 26.89
CA GLU A 25 -12.98 15.52 26.40
C GLU A 25 -11.77 16.29 26.93
N ALA A 26 -11.42 16.14 28.21
CA ALA A 26 -10.20 16.71 28.78
C ALA A 26 -8.93 16.19 28.08
N LEU A 27 -8.87 14.89 27.77
CA LEU A 27 -7.75 14.30 27.01
C LEU A 27 -7.69 14.79 25.55
N ILE A 28 -8.83 15.09 24.93
CA ILE A 28 -8.89 15.67 23.58
C ILE A 28 -8.38 17.12 23.62
N ALA A 29 -8.82 17.92 24.59
CA ALA A 29 -8.35 19.29 24.79
C ALA A 29 -6.83 19.34 25.03
N ALA A 30 -6.28 18.36 25.75
CA ALA A 30 -4.84 18.22 25.97
C ALA A 30 -4.06 17.62 24.78
N GLY A 31 -4.73 17.28 23.67
CA GLY A 31 -4.09 16.65 22.49
C GLY A 31 -3.66 15.19 22.68
N LEU A 32 -4.03 14.56 23.81
CA LEU A 32 -3.68 13.19 24.17
C LEU A 32 -4.63 12.14 23.56
N ARG A 33 -5.81 12.59 23.11
CA ARG A 33 -6.81 11.78 22.40
C ARG A 33 -7.30 12.53 21.16
N ARG A 34 -7.63 11.79 20.09
CA ARG A 34 -8.09 12.39 18.81
C ARG A 34 -9.60 12.62 18.72
N SER A 35 -10.41 11.71 19.26
CA SER A 35 -11.87 11.75 19.14
C SER A 35 -12.54 10.86 20.19
N LEU A 36 -13.82 11.08 20.45
CA LEU A 36 -14.63 10.26 21.37
C LEU A 36 -14.90 8.85 20.83
N ALA A 37 -14.94 8.69 19.50
CA ALA A 37 -15.16 7.40 18.85
C ALA A 37 -14.06 6.38 19.21
N CYS A 38 -14.47 5.11 19.35
CA CYS A 38 -13.51 4.03 19.57
C CYS A 38 -12.66 3.83 18.31
N PRO A 39 -11.31 3.90 18.40
CA PRO A 39 -10.45 3.56 17.29
C PRO A 39 -10.60 2.07 16.92
N ALA A 40 -10.32 1.74 15.66
CA ALA A 40 -10.20 0.34 15.25
C ALA A 40 -9.12 -0.37 16.11
N PRO A 41 -9.28 -1.67 16.44
CA PRO A 41 -8.32 -2.38 17.28
C PRO A 41 -6.86 -2.28 16.79
N ALA A 42 -6.64 -2.34 15.48
CA ALA A 42 -5.31 -2.17 14.87
C ALA A 42 -4.70 -0.77 15.12
N THR A 43 -5.53 0.27 15.21
CA THR A 43 -5.08 1.63 15.52
C THR A 43 -4.63 1.74 16.97
N LEU A 44 -5.37 1.12 17.90
CA LEU A 44 -4.98 1.05 19.31
C LEU A 44 -3.67 0.26 19.49
N ASP A 45 -3.56 -0.88 18.82
CA ASP A 45 -2.34 -1.71 18.82
C ASP A 45 -1.12 -0.94 18.33
N ARG A 46 -1.26 -0.14 17.26
CA ARG A 46 -0.18 0.70 16.75
C ARG A 46 0.26 1.76 17.77
N ARG A 47 -0.68 2.38 18.50
CA ARG A 47 -0.36 3.35 19.56
C ARG A 47 0.42 2.66 20.68
N ILE A 48 -0.04 1.49 21.15
CA ILE A 48 0.66 0.69 22.17
C ILE A 48 2.05 0.27 21.71
N ALA A 49 2.21 -0.13 20.45
CA ALA A 49 3.52 -0.50 19.88
C ALA A 49 4.51 0.69 19.90
N SER A 50 4.02 1.91 19.68
CA SER A 50 4.84 3.13 19.77
C SER A 50 5.32 3.38 21.21
N TRP A 51 4.43 3.21 22.20
CA TRP A 51 4.81 3.28 23.62
C TRP A 51 5.84 2.21 24.00
N ARG A 52 5.63 0.96 23.57
CA ARG A 52 6.59 -0.14 23.78
C ARG A 52 7.95 0.17 23.15
N ALA A 53 7.97 0.74 21.95
CA ALA A 53 9.20 1.16 21.29
C ALA A 53 9.91 2.28 22.07
N LEU A 54 9.18 3.28 22.57
CA LEU A 54 9.76 4.35 23.40
C LEU A 54 10.38 3.81 24.69
N HIS A 55 9.70 2.89 25.38
CA HIS A 55 10.23 2.26 26.60
C HIS A 55 11.51 1.46 26.30
N ARG A 56 11.52 0.67 25.23
CA ARG A 56 12.72 -0.06 24.78
C ARG A 56 13.87 0.88 24.46
N LEU A 57 13.63 1.99 23.74
CA LEU A 57 14.66 2.98 23.44
C LEU A 57 15.25 3.64 24.70
N ARG A 58 14.47 3.68 25.79
CA ARG A 58 14.91 4.19 27.10
C ARG A 58 15.41 3.09 28.03
N ASN A 59 15.53 1.85 27.56
CA ASN A 59 15.85 0.66 28.37
C ASN A 59 14.93 0.49 29.60
N LEU A 60 13.65 0.87 29.47
CA LEU A 60 12.65 0.73 30.52
C LEU A 60 11.73 -0.45 30.23
N ALA A 61 11.27 -1.13 31.28
CA ALA A 61 10.19 -2.11 31.18
C ALA A 61 8.89 -1.43 30.72
N SER A 62 8.24 -1.99 29.70
CA SER A 62 6.99 -1.42 29.20
C SER A 62 5.82 -1.85 30.08
N PRO A 63 5.01 -0.91 30.62
CA PRO A 63 3.83 -1.25 31.42
C PRO A 63 2.77 -2.00 30.58
N PHE A 64 2.85 -1.94 29.25
CA PHE A 64 1.97 -2.67 28.34
C PHE A 64 2.28 -4.17 28.21
N GLU A 65 3.31 -4.68 28.90
CA GLU A 65 3.64 -6.10 28.90
C GLU A 65 3.10 -6.85 30.13
N ALA A 66 2.61 -6.12 31.14
CA ALA A 66 1.99 -6.73 32.32
C ALA A 66 0.79 -7.62 31.92
N PRO A 67 0.64 -8.83 32.51
CA PRO A 67 -0.40 -9.79 32.13
C PRO A 67 -1.82 -9.21 32.17
N LEU A 68 -2.15 -8.42 33.20
CA LEU A 68 -3.44 -7.75 33.34
C LEU A 68 -3.73 -6.81 32.16
N ILE A 69 -2.71 -6.12 31.67
CA ILE A 69 -2.81 -5.19 30.55
C ILE A 69 -3.01 -5.94 29.23
N ALA A 70 -2.31 -7.07 29.05
CA ALA A 70 -2.51 -7.95 27.91
C ALA A 70 -3.93 -8.53 27.87
N GLN A 71 -4.46 -8.97 29.02
CA GLN A 71 -5.85 -9.44 29.12
C GLN A 71 -6.87 -8.34 28.84
N ALA A 72 -6.71 -7.16 29.43
CA ALA A 72 -7.59 -6.01 29.19
C ALA A 72 -7.61 -5.63 27.70
N ARG A 73 -6.43 -5.58 27.06
CA ARG A 73 -6.30 -5.37 25.60
C ARG A 73 -7.01 -6.46 24.80
N GLY A 74 -6.87 -7.73 25.20
CA GLY A 74 -7.52 -8.85 24.54
C GLY A 74 -9.05 -8.80 24.63
N ARG A 75 -9.60 -8.36 25.76
CA ARG A 75 -11.05 -8.11 25.93
C ARG A 75 -11.52 -6.91 25.10
N ALA A 76 -10.80 -5.79 25.18
CA ALA A 76 -11.06 -4.60 24.37
C ALA A 76 -11.09 -4.91 22.86
N ARG A 77 -10.13 -5.70 22.36
CA ARG A 77 -10.07 -6.11 20.96
C ARG A 77 -11.27 -6.95 20.53
N ARG A 78 -11.77 -7.83 21.40
CA ARG A 78 -12.95 -8.66 21.13
C ARG A 78 -14.23 -7.82 21.16
N ALA A 79 -14.38 -6.94 22.15
CA ALA A 79 -15.53 -6.05 22.25
C ALA A 79 -15.61 -5.06 21.08
N ALA A 80 -14.47 -4.54 20.63
CA ALA A 80 -14.37 -3.66 19.46
C ALA A 80 -14.13 -4.43 18.15
N ALA A 81 -14.33 -5.74 18.13
CA ALA A 81 -14.21 -6.53 16.90
C ALA A 81 -15.30 -6.07 15.93
N ARG A 82 -14.87 -5.58 14.77
CA ARG A 82 -15.75 -5.24 13.66
C ARG A 82 -15.60 -6.31 12.59
N PRO A 83 -16.65 -6.61 11.81
CA PRO A 83 -16.51 -7.41 10.60
C PRO A 83 -15.35 -6.86 9.78
N ARG A 84 -14.51 -7.76 9.26
CA ARG A 84 -13.30 -7.38 8.54
C ARG A 84 -13.71 -6.71 7.22
N ALA A 85 -13.85 -5.39 7.22
CA ALA A 85 -14.10 -4.63 6.01
C ALA A 85 -12.86 -4.70 5.09
N ARG A 86 -13.09 -4.81 3.77
CA ARG A 86 -12.01 -4.78 2.77
C ARG A 86 -11.20 -3.49 2.96
N LYS A 87 -9.87 -3.61 3.06
CA LYS A 87 -8.95 -2.44 3.18
C LYS A 87 -8.96 -1.55 1.92
N SER A 88 -9.48 -2.08 0.81
CA SER A 88 -9.70 -1.38 -0.43
C SER A 88 -11.07 -1.81 -0.92
N ALA A 89 -12.09 -0.97 -0.75
CA ALA A 89 -13.43 -1.27 -1.26
C ALA A 89 -13.39 -1.47 -2.79
N ASN A 90 -12.59 -0.64 -3.49
CA ASN A 90 -12.37 -0.74 -4.93
C ASN A 90 -10.87 -0.92 -5.23
N PRO A 91 -10.39 -2.13 -5.54
CA PRO A 91 -9.05 -2.35 -6.06
C PRO A 91 -8.91 -1.79 -7.49
N ILE A 92 -7.71 -1.34 -7.87
CA ILE A 92 -7.43 -0.92 -9.25
C ILE A 92 -7.09 -2.19 -10.05
N THR A 93 -8.10 -2.93 -10.49
CA THR A 93 -7.96 -4.15 -11.32
C THR A 93 -7.45 -3.81 -12.71
N ARG A 94 -7.24 -4.82 -13.57
CA ARG A 94 -6.78 -4.63 -14.95
C ARG A 94 -7.71 -3.68 -15.71
N GLU A 95 -9.03 -3.88 -15.61
CA GLU A 95 -10.03 -3.04 -16.27
C GLU A 95 -9.90 -1.56 -15.87
N VAL A 96 -9.88 -1.28 -14.55
CA VAL A 96 -9.71 0.09 -14.03
C VAL A 96 -8.37 0.68 -14.46
N LEU A 97 -7.30 -0.12 -14.43
CA LEU A 97 -5.98 0.30 -14.85
C LEU A 97 -5.97 0.67 -16.34
N GLU A 98 -6.56 -0.14 -17.22
CA GLU A 98 -6.62 0.16 -18.66
C GLU A 98 -7.41 1.44 -18.92
N ALA A 99 -8.52 1.69 -18.20
CA ALA A 99 -9.25 2.95 -18.28
C ALA A 99 -8.39 4.16 -17.85
N MET A 100 -7.61 4.02 -16.77
CA MET A 100 -6.64 5.06 -16.36
C MET A 100 -5.54 5.27 -17.42
N LEU A 101 -5.03 4.20 -18.03
CA LEU A 101 -3.98 4.25 -19.05
C LEU A 101 -4.49 4.88 -20.36
N ALA A 102 -5.76 4.69 -20.71
CA ALA A 102 -6.40 5.34 -21.84
C ALA A 102 -6.42 6.88 -21.70
N SER A 103 -6.47 7.40 -20.46
CA SER A 103 -6.36 8.84 -20.21
C SER A 103 -4.94 9.40 -20.35
N CYS A 104 -3.91 8.54 -20.41
CA CYS A 104 -2.51 8.97 -20.49
C CYS A 104 -2.15 9.32 -21.93
N ASP A 105 -2.09 10.62 -22.21
CA ASP A 105 -1.68 11.20 -23.50
C ASP A 105 -0.19 11.05 -23.81
N HIS A 106 0.25 11.63 -24.93
CA HIS A 106 1.65 11.59 -25.40
C HIS A 106 2.53 12.71 -24.83
N SER A 107 2.02 13.51 -23.88
CA SER A 107 2.82 14.52 -23.17
C SER A 107 3.86 13.85 -22.27
N GLN A 108 4.85 14.61 -21.79
CA GLN A 108 5.82 14.06 -20.83
C GLN A 108 5.12 13.62 -19.54
N ARG A 109 4.06 14.33 -19.12
CA ARG A 109 3.17 13.90 -18.02
C ARG A 109 2.47 12.58 -18.32
N GLY A 110 1.86 12.43 -19.49
CA GLY A 110 1.14 11.23 -19.90
C GLY A 110 2.03 10.00 -19.95
N LEU A 111 3.22 10.14 -20.55
CA LEU A 111 4.20 9.05 -20.63
C LEU A 111 4.76 8.67 -19.26
N ARG A 112 5.07 9.66 -18.41
CA ARG A 112 5.46 9.41 -17.01
C ARG A 112 4.39 8.62 -16.27
N ASP A 113 3.14 9.08 -16.33
CA ASP A 113 2.03 8.48 -15.58
C ASP A 113 1.74 7.06 -16.08
N ARG A 114 1.77 6.84 -17.39
CA ARG A 114 1.65 5.52 -18.02
C ARG A 114 2.74 4.56 -17.52
N ALA A 115 4.00 4.95 -17.61
CA ALA A 115 5.13 4.15 -17.15
C ALA A 115 5.01 3.82 -15.65
N LEU A 116 4.64 4.82 -14.86
CA LEU A 116 4.50 4.70 -13.42
C LEU A 116 3.38 3.72 -13.04
N LEU A 117 2.19 3.88 -13.63
CA LEU A 117 1.02 3.05 -13.33
C LEU A 117 1.26 1.60 -13.73
N MET A 118 1.80 1.39 -14.94
CA MET A 118 2.15 0.05 -15.43
C MET A 118 3.22 -0.62 -14.57
N LEU A 119 4.30 0.09 -14.21
CA LEU A 119 5.32 -0.45 -13.30
C LEU A 119 4.73 -0.78 -11.94
N GLY A 120 3.94 0.14 -11.38
CA GLY A 120 3.32 -0.02 -10.08
C GLY A 120 2.44 -1.26 -10.00
N PHE A 121 1.67 -1.55 -11.06
CA PHE A 121 0.84 -2.74 -11.13
C PHE A 121 1.64 -4.01 -11.47
N ALA A 122 2.37 -4.01 -12.60
CA ALA A 122 2.99 -5.20 -13.17
C ALA A 122 4.19 -5.72 -12.36
N ALA A 123 4.90 -4.86 -11.63
CA ALA A 123 5.95 -5.30 -10.70
C ALA A 123 5.38 -5.84 -9.37
N GLY A 124 4.17 -6.41 -9.39
CA GLY A 124 3.53 -7.05 -8.23
C GLY A 124 2.78 -6.09 -7.31
N GLY A 125 2.17 -5.03 -7.83
CA GLY A 125 1.37 -4.12 -7.00
C GLY A 125 2.21 -3.35 -5.98
N ARG A 126 3.21 -2.62 -6.45
CA ARG A 126 4.16 -1.84 -5.62
C ARG A 126 3.47 -0.73 -4.84
N ARG A 127 4.01 -0.46 -3.64
CA ARG A 127 3.55 0.64 -2.80
C ARG A 127 4.08 1.95 -3.37
N ARG A 128 3.32 3.04 -3.16
CA ARG A 128 3.71 4.38 -3.62
C ARG A 128 5.13 4.77 -3.23
N ALA A 129 5.50 4.53 -1.97
CA ALA A 129 6.83 4.83 -1.46
C ALA A 129 7.93 3.99 -2.15
N GLU A 130 7.66 2.73 -2.51
CA GLU A 130 8.61 1.86 -3.23
C GLU A 130 8.80 2.38 -4.66
N ILE A 131 7.71 2.72 -5.35
CA ILE A 131 7.73 3.24 -6.72
C ILE A 131 8.56 4.52 -6.81
N VAL A 132 8.27 5.51 -5.95
CA VAL A 132 8.95 6.80 -6.03
C VAL A 132 10.39 6.76 -5.49
N ALA A 133 10.77 5.72 -4.74
CA ALA A 133 12.13 5.54 -4.22
C ALA A 133 13.11 5.02 -5.28
N LEU A 134 12.61 4.43 -6.38
CA LEU A 134 13.44 3.89 -7.45
C LEU A 134 14.35 4.97 -8.05
N ASN A 135 15.59 4.56 -8.31
CA ASN A 135 16.56 5.30 -9.11
C ASN A 135 16.71 4.67 -10.49
N ARG A 136 17.35 5.40 -11.41
CA ARG A 136 17.73 4.87 -12.72
C ARG A 136 18.57 3.60 -12.60
N ASP A 137 19.47 3.56 -11.62
CA ASP A 137 20.39 2.43 -11.35
C ASP A 137 19.67 1.18 -10.81
N ASP A 138 18.38 1.30 -10.48
CA ASP A 138 17.56 0.16 -10.07
C ASP A 138 16.87 -0.52 -11.27
N VAL A 139 16.96 0.07 -12.47
CA VAL A 139 16.38 -0.48 -13.69
C VAL A 139 17.49 -1.07 -14.55
N LEU A 140 17.59 -2.40 -14.52
CA LEU A 140 18.56 -3.19 -15.25
C LEU A 140 17.99 -3.51 -16.64
N THR A 141 18.69 -3.08 -17.70
CA THR A 141 18.21 -3.07 -19.09
C THR A 141 18.96 -4.06 -19.99
N GLU A 142 19.83 -4.90 -19.44
CA GLU A 142 20.75 -5.77 -20.20
C GLU A 142 19.98 -6.75 -21.09
N ASP A 143 18.89 -7.32 -20.57
CA ASP A 143 18.05 -8.28 -21.30
C ASP A 143 16.94 -7.61 -22.14
N PHE A 144 16.88 -6.27 -22.18
CA PHE A 144 15.74 -5.60 -22.78
C PHE A 144 15.72 -5.72 -24.31
N ALA A 145 16.89 -5.60 -24.94
CA ALA A 145 17.00 -5.64 -26.39
C ALA A 145 16.65 -7.01 -26.96
N GLU A 146 17.08 -8.08 -26.29
CA GLU A 146 16.89 -9.47 -26.73
C GLU A 146 15.54 -10.04 -26.28
N ALA A 147 15.18 -9.85 -25.01
CA ALA A 147 14.04 -10.54 -24.39
C ALA A 147 12.89 -9.61 -23.99
N GLY A 148 13.00 -8.30 -24.22
CA GLY A 148 12.00 -7.31 -23.77
C GLY A 148 11.82 -7.30 -22.25
N LEU A 149 12.83 -7.72 -21.50
CA LEU A 149 12.82 -7.91 -20.05
C LEU A 149 13.66 -6.84 -19.37
N LEU A 150 13.06 -6.19 -18.37
CA LEU A 150 13.78 -5.37 -17.38
C LEU A 150 13.81 -6.12 -16.05
N ARG A 151 14.91 -5.97 -15.32
CA ARG A 151 14.97 -6.37 -13.91
C ARG A 151 14.96 -5.12 -13.03
N ILE A 152 13.96 -5.03 -12.15
CA ILE A 152 13.81 -3.93 -11.21
C ILE A 152 14.36 -4.35 -9.86
N ARG A 153 15.44 -3.71 -9.42
CA ARG A 153 16.00 -3.90 -8.08
C ARG A 153 15.19 -3.06 -7.09
N LEU A 154 14.49 -3.72 -6.17
CA LEU A 154 13.87 -2.99 -5.06
C LEU A 154 14.84 -2.89 -3.91
N LEU A 155 15.29 -1.68 -3.60
CA LEU A 155 15.97 -1.41 -2.33
C LEU A 155 14.96 -1.66 -1.19
N SER A 156 15.04 -2.85 -0.61
CA SER A 156 14.46 -3.16 0.69
C SER A 156 15.07 -2.21 1.72
N SER A 157 14.28 -1.88 2.76
CA SER A 157 14.63 -1.01 3.89
C SER A 157 16.09 -1.11 4.35
N LYS A 158 16.59 -0.03 5.01
CA LYS A 158 17.89 0.21 5.72
C LYS A 158 18.74 -0.98 6.25
N THR A 159 18.26 -2.21 6.25
CA THR A 159 18.90 -3.44 6.76
C THR A 159 19.31 -4.44 5.67
N THR A 160 18.96 -4.25 4.39
CA THR A 160 19.35 -5.17 3.30
C THR A 160 20.27 -4.46 2.31
N GLY A 161 21.49 -4.95 2.15
CA GLY A 161 22.44 -4.41 1.17
C GLY A 161 21.99 -4.60 -0.29
N PRO A 162 22.58 -3.86 -1.25
CA PRO A 162 22.17 -3.87 -2.66
C PRO A 162 22.21 -5.23 -3.35
N GLU A 163 23.07 -6.15 -2.89
CA GLU A 163 23.25 -7.48 -3.49
C GLU A 163 22.16 -8.47 -3.10
N ALA A 164 21.55 -8.33 -1.92
CA ALA A 164 20.47 -9.18 -1.42
C ALA A 164 19.07 -8.64 -1.77
N ALA A 165 18.99 -7.55 -2.52
CA ALA A 165 17.74 -6.95 -2.94
C ALA A 165 17.03 -7.81 -4.00
N PRO A 166 15.72 -8.12 -3.84
CA PRO A 166 14.99 -8.88 -4.84
C PRO A 166 14.95 -8.13 -6.16
N ARG A 167 15.20 -8.86 -7.26
CA ARG A 167 15.10 -8.38 -8.63
C ARG A 167 13.80 -8.87 -9.24
N LEU A 168 12.91 -7.94 -9.58
CA LEU A 168 11.59 -8.27 -10.10
C LEU A 168 11.59 -8.17 -11.62
N PRO A 169 11.03 -9.17 -12.33
CA PRO A 169 10.89 -9.08 -13.76
C PRO A 169 9.79 -8.06 -14.12
N LEU A 170 10.06 -7.25 -15.14
CA LEU A 170 9.09 -6.40 -15.81
C LEU A 170 9.21 -6.65 -17.32
N LYS A 171 8.13 -7.09 -17.96
CA LYS A 171 8.10 -7.48 -19.38
C LYS A 171 6.96 -6.80 -20.13
N GLY A 172 6.98 -6.83 -21.46
CA GLY A 172 5.88 -6.41 -22.31
C GLY A 172 5.60 -4.90 -22.27
N ARG A 173 4.31 -4.52 -22.35
CA ARG A 173 3.85 -3.10 -22.33
C ARG A 173 4.45 -2.29 -21.17
N PRO A 174 4.46 -2.78 -19.91
CA PRO A 174 5.11 -2.07 -18.80
C PRO A 174 6.60 -1.81 -18.99
N ALA A 175 7.35 -2.78 -19.51
CA ALA A 175 8.79 -2.63 -19.75
C ALA A 175 9.06 -1.58 -20.84
N ARG A 176 8.30 -1.64 -21.94
CA ARG A 176 8.37 -0.65 -23.02
C ARG A 176 8.07 0.76 -22.51
N ALA A 177 6.95 0.93 -21.80
CA ALA A 177 6.57 2.24 -21.27
C ALA A 177 7.63 2.82 -20.33
N LEU A 178 8.31 1.98 -19.53
CA LEU A 178 9.39 2.43 -18.66
C LEU A 178 10.62 2.88 -19.45
N VAL A 179 11.02 2.14 -20.48
CA VAL A 179 12.13 2.53 -21.36
C VAL A 179 11.81 3.81 -22.12
N ASP A 180 10.59 3.94 -22.64
CA ASP A 180 10.14 5.16 -23.33
C ASP A 180 10.23 6.38 -22.40
N TRP A 181 9.79 6.24 -21.15
CA TRP A 181 9.95 7.29 -20.13
C TRP A 181 11.43 7.62 -19.86
N ILE A 182 12.29 6.62 -19.68
CA ILE A 182 13.74 6.83 -19.43
C ILE A 182 14.39 7.59 -20.59
N ASN A 183 14.08 7.19 -21.83
CA ASN A 183 14.63 7.80 -23.03
C ASN A 183 14.15 9.25 -23.21
N LEU A 184 12.84 9.48 -23.11
CA LEU A 184 12.24 10.81 -23.24
C LEU A 184 12.71 11.77 -22.14
N SER A 185 12.81 11.30 -20.90
CA SER A 185 13.24 12.13 -19.78
C SER A 185 14.76 12.36 -19.71
N GLY A 186 15.54 11.63 -20.52
CA GLY A 186 17.00 11.71 -20.54
C GLY A 186 17.66 11.33 -19.21
N ILE A 187 16.98 10.55 -18.36
CA ILE A 187 17.46 10.22 -17.01
C ILE A 187 18.61 9.21 -17.11
N ARG A 188 19.83 9.68 -16.82
CA ARG A 188 21.04 8.84 -16.75
C ARG A 188 21.38 8.34 -15.34
N ALA A 189 20.97 9.07 -14.31
CA ALA A 189 21.23 8.73 -12.90
C ALA A 189 20.18 9.37 -11.97
N GLY A 190 20.13 8.90 -10.72
CA GLY A 190 19.27 9.48 -9.68
C GLY A 190 17.80 9.06 -9.81
N PRO A 191 16.83 9.87 -9.32
CA PRO A 191 15.43 9.47 -9.22
C PRO A 191 14.82 9.08 -10.57
N LEU A 192 14.20 7.90 -10.64
CA LEU A 192 13.57 7.36 -11.84
C LEU A 192 12.29 8.13 -12.23
N PHE A 193 11.45 8.41 -11.23
CA PHE A 193 10.25 9.21 -11.42
C PHE A 193 10.44 10.60 -10.85
N ARG A 194 10.24 11.58 -11.71
CA ARG A 194 10.43 13.01 -11.43
C ARG A 194 9.14 13.77 -11.72
N PRO A 195 8.81 14.84 -10.97
CA PRO A 195 7.68 15.69 -11.30
C PRO A 195 7.87 16.35 -12.67
N VAL A 196 6.77 16.65 -13.34
CA VAL A 196 6.74 17.38 -14.60
C VAL A 196 6.00 18.69 -14.35
N SER A 197 6.58 19.82 -14.74
CA SER A 197 6.01 21.16 -14.53
C SER A 197 4.77 21.40 -15.39
N SER A 198 4.01 22.47 -15.11
CA SER A 198 2.84 22.85 -15.93
C SER A 198 3.21 23.08 -17.40
N ALA A 199 4.39 23.66 -17.65
CA ALA A 199 4.98 23.80 -18.98
C ALA A 199 5.57 22.50 -19.57
N ASP A 200 5.11 21.33 -19.11
CA ASP A 200 5.52 19.99 -19.53
C ASP A 200 7.05 19.74 -19.52
N ARG A 201 7.78 20.23 -18.51
CA ARG A 201 9.22 19.97 -18.36
C ARG A 201 9.52 19.02 -17.20
N VAL A 202 10.33 17.99 -17.43
CA VAL A 202 10.82 17.10 -16.37
C VAL A 202 11.71 17.88 -15.41
N LEU A 203 11.36 17.89 -14.12
CA LEU A 203 12.20 18.47 -13.07
C LEU A 203 13.27 17.49 -12.61
N THR A 204 14.29 17.93 -11.89
CA THR A 204 15.40 17.07 -11.44
C THR A 204 15.10 16.33 -10.13
N ARG A 205 14.23 16.88 -9.28
CA ARG A 205 13.90 16.31 -7.96
C ARG A 205 13.08 15.03 -8.06
N ARG A 206 13.12 14.23 -6.99
CA ARG A 206 12.29 13.01 -6.85
C ARG A 206 10.80 13.36 -6.76
N LEU A 207 9.96 12.54 -7.40
CA LEU A 207 8.52 12.58 -7.21
C LEU A 207 8.16 12.19 -5.76
N SER A 208 7.32 12.96 -5.09
CA SER A 208 6.92 12.61 -3.71
C SER A 208 5.88 11.48 -3.71
N PRO A 209 5.78 10.69 -2.63
CA PRO A 209 4.69 9.71 -2.47
C PRO A 209 3.29 10.35 -2.57
N GLU A 210 3.20 11.63 -2.23
CA GLU A 210 1.98 12.43 -2.30
C GLU A 210 1.67 12.86 -3.74
N GLY A 211 2.67 13.33 -4.51
CA GLY A 211 2.47 13.61 -5.93
C GLY A 211 2.02 12.37 -6.71
N LEU A 212 2.51 11.19 -6.33
CA LEU A 212 1.97 9.94 -6.87
C LEU A 212 0.50 9.69 -6.48
N ARG A 213 0.09 10.03 -5.25
CA ARG A 213 -1.33 9.95 -4.85
C ARG A 213 -2.20 10.80 -5.74
N GLU A 214 -1.77 12.04 -5.98
CA GLU A 214 -2.46 13.02 -6.80
C GLU A 214 -2.56 12.56 -8.25
N ILE A 215 -1.47 12.00 -8.82
CA ILE A 215 -1.48 11.40 -10.17
C ILE A 215 -2.53 10.30 -10.26
N ILE A 216 -2.55 9.34 -9.31
CA ILE A 216 -3.54 8.25 -9.33
C ILE A 216 -4.96 8.80 -9.24
N ALA A 217 -5.22 9.75 -8.33
CA ALA A 217 -6.54 10.36 -8.17
C ALA A 217 -6.99 11.11 -9.44
N HIS A 218 -6.08 11.86 -10.05
CA HIS A 218 -6.33 12.58 -11.29
C HIS A 218 -6.64 11.64 -12.45
N ARG A 219 -5.85 10.57 -12.61
CA ARG A 219 -6.07 9.56 -13.67
C ARG A 219 -7.35 8.76 -13.48
N LEU A 220 -7.75 8.49 -12.23
CA LEU A 220 -9.06 7.90 -11.92
C LEU A 220 -10.20 8.83 -12.30
N ALA A 221 -10.10 10.12 -11.99
CA ALA A 221 -11.12 11.11 -12.36
C ALA A 221 -11.26 11.25 -13.88
N LEU A 222 -10.13 11.31 -14.61
CA LEU A 222 -10.15 11.32 -16.09
C LEU A 222 -10.74 10.04 -16.69
N ALA A 223 -10.59 8.91 -16.01
CA ALA A 223 -11.20 7.63 -16.39
C ALA A 223 -12.67 7.49 -15.97
N GLY A 224 -13.30 8.55 -15.42
CA GLY A 224 -14.72 8.57 -15.07
C GLY A 224 -15.06 8.00 -13.69
N TYR A 225 -14.06 7.68 -12.85
CA TYR A 225 -14.30 7.15 -11.51
C TYR A 225 -14.50 8.27 -10.47
N PRO A 226 -15.37 8.06 -9.46
CA PRO A 226 -15.65 9.08 -8.45
C PRO A 226 -14.43 9.40 -7.57
N PRO A 227 -14.36 10.61 -6.99
CA PRO A 227 -13.32 10.96 -6.03
C PRO A 227 -13.24 9.95 -4.87
N GLY A 228 -12.03 9.51 -4.56
CA GLY A 228 -11.82 8.53 -3.49
C GLY A 228 -12.18 7.08 -3.86
N PHE A 229 -12.44 6.77 -5.14
CA PHE A 229 -12.74 5.43 -5.61
C PHE A 229 -11.74 4.38 -5.08
N ALA A 230 -10.44 4.59 -5.32
CA ALA A 230 -9.40 3.67 -4.88
C ALA A 230 -8.67 4.13 -3.61
N SER A 231 -8.32 3.17 -2.76
CA SER A 231 -7.51 3.43 -1.56
C SER A 231 -6.06 3.76 -1.91
N PRO A 232 -5.26 4.28 -0.96
CA PRO A 232 -3.79 4.40 -1.08
C PRO A 232 -3.03 3.12 -1.47
N HIS A 233 -3.68 1.96 -1.39
CA HIS A 233 -3.15 0.64 -1.75
C HIS A 233 -3.86 0.05 -2.97
N GLY A 234 -4.59 0.86 -3.74
CA GLY A 234 -5.40 0.43 -4.88
C GLY A 234 -4.63 -0.42 -5.89
N LEU A 235 -3.39 -0.04 -6.25
CA LEU A 235 -2.54 -0.82 -7.16
C LEU A 235 -2.13 -2.18 -6.59
N ARG A 236 -1.82 -2.24 -5.29
CA ARG A 236 -1.41 -3.50 -4.63
C ARG A 236 -2.58 -4.47 -4.47
N ALA A 237 -3.72 -3.93 -4.04
CA ALA A 237 -4.96 -4.69 -3.97
C ALA A 237 -5.39 -5.15 -5.37
N GLY A 238 -5.34 -4.23 -6.34
CA GLY A 238 -5.57 -4.44 -7.76
C GLY A 238 -4.79 -5.62 -8.34
N PHE A 239 -3.47 -5.61 -8.17
CA PHE A 239 -2.61 -6.68 -8.66
C PHE A 239 -3.00 -8.04 -8.07
N LEU A 240 -3.18 -8.14 -6.75
CA LEU A 240 -3.52 -9.42 -6.11
C LEU A 240 -4.91 -9.91 -6.47
N THR A 241 -5.90 -9.01 -6.52
CA THR A 241 -7.25 -9.33 -6.97
C THR A 241 -7.24 -9.78 -8.43
N GLN A 242 -6.49 -9.10 -9.31
CA GLN A 242 -6.39 -9.52 -10.70
C GLN A 242 -5.67 -10.87 -10.85
N ALA A 243 -4.59 -11.10 -10.09
CA ALA A 243 -3.90 -12.39 -10.10
C ALA A 243 -4.82 -13.53 -9.64
N ALA A 244 -5.69 -13.26 -8.66
CA ALA A 244 -6.73 -14.18 -8.22
C ALA A 244 -7.75 -14.46 -9.34
N LEU A 245 -8.29 -13.41 -9.98
CA LEU A 245 -9.23 -13.53 -11.09
C LEU A 245 -8.65 -14.26 -12.30
N ASP A 246 -7.35 -14.06 -12.58
CA ASP A 246 -6.63 -14.72 -13.68
C ASP A 246 -6.23 -16.17 -13.31
N GLY A 247 -6.60 -16.68 -12.13
CA GLY A 247 -6.27 -18.03 -11.67
C GLY A 247 -4.78 -18.25 -11.34
N ALA A 248 -3.99 -17.18 -11.19
CA ALA A 248 -2.57 -17.30 -10.92
C ALA A 248 -2.32 -17.90 -9.53
N PRO A 249 -1.42 -18.90 -9.38
CA PRO A 249 -1.13 -19.52 -8.09
C PRO A 249 -0.72 -18.49 -7.04
N LEU A 250 -1.29 -18.58 -5.83
CA LEU A 250 -1.02 -17.63 -4.75
C LEU A 250 0.48 -17.48 -4.48
N ALA A 251 1.23 -18.59 -4.49
CA ALA A 251 2.68 -18.57 -4.26
C ALA A 251 3.42 -17.71 -5.31
N ALA A 252 3.06 -17.83 -6.59
CA ALA A 252 3.64 -17.02 -7.66
C ALA A 252 3.28 -15.53 -7.51
N ALA A 253 2.01 -15.24 -7.19
CA ALA A 253 1.57 -13.87 -6.94
C ALA A 253 2.28 -13.27 -5.71
N MET A 254 2.54 -14.07 -4.66
CA MET A 254 3.28 -13.67 -3.47
C MET A 254 4.76 -13.40 -3.74
N GLN A 255 5.41 -14.21 -4.58
CA GLN A 255 6.81 -13.99 -4.99
C GLN A 255 6.96 -12.63 -5.67
N LEU A 256 6.09 -12.27 -6.61
CA LEU A 256 6.16 -10.97 -7.28
C LEU A 256 5.71 -9.84 -6.34
N SER A 257 4.67 -10.06 -5.53
CA SER A 257 4.11 -9.07 -4.62
C SER A 257 4.92 -8.82 -3.33
N LEU A 258 5.93 -9.67 -3.06
CA LEU A 258 6.76 -9.68 -1.85
C LEU A 258 5.93 -9.71 -0.56
N HIS A 259 4.81 -10.44 -0.56
CA HIS A 259 4.04 -10.67 0.67
C HIS A 259 4.71 -11.75 1.52
N ARG A 260 4.99 -11.43 2.78
CA ARG A 260 5.54 -12.40 3.75
C ARG A 260 4.47 -13.29 4.39
N SER A 261 3.21 -12.85 4.39
CA SER A 261 2.11 -13.55 5.03
C SER A 261 1.13 -14.07 3.99
N ALA A 262 1.02 -15.40 3.89
CA ALA A 262 0.02 -16.05 3.04
C ALA A 262 -1.40 -15.67 3.45
N ALA A 263 -1.71 -15.65 4.74
CA ALA A 263 -3.02 -15.23 5.25
C ALA A 263 -3.41 -13.81 4.82
N GLN A 264 -2.45 -12.90 4.67
CA GLN A 264 -2.71 -11.56 4.15
C GLN A 264 -3.04 -11.59 2.65
N ALA A 265 -2.27 -12.34 1.86
CA ALA A 265 -2.47 -12.44 0.42
C ALA A 265 -3.74 -13.24 0.07
N GLN A 266 -4.04 -14.31 0.81
CA GLN A 266 -5.24 -15.13 0.67
C GLN A 266 -6.52 -14.31 0.80
N SER A 267 -6.52 -13.24 1.60
CA SER A 267 -7.72 -12.39 1.73
C SER A 267 -8.09 -11.63 0.46
N TYR A 268 -7.26 -11.65 -0.57
CA TYR A 268 -7.60 -11.15 -1.91
C TYR A 268 -8.10 -12.26 -2.84
N TYR A 269 -7.85 -13.53 -2.51
CA TYR A 269 -8.21 -14.72 -3.27
C TYR A 269 -9.48 -15.40 -2.78
N ALA A 270 -9.81 -15.24 -1.49
CA ALA A 270 -10.95 -15.91 -0.85
C ALA A 270 -12.33 -15.51 -1.41
N ASP A 271 -12.38 -14.48 -2.26
CA ASP A 271 -13.61 -13.95 -2.85
C ASP A 271 -13.77 -14.33 -4.34
N ILE A 272 -12.91 -15.20 -4.89
CA ILE A 272 -13.21 -15.84 -6.18
C ILE A 272 -14.45 -16.72 -5.94
N ASP A 273 -15.49 -16.51 -6.74
CA ASP A 273 -16.74 -17.27 -6.65
C ASP A 273 -16.42 -18.76 -6.56
N SER A 274 -16.88 -19.41 -5.48
CA SER A 274 -16.65 -20.83 -5.25
C SER A 274 -17.15 -21.70 -6.41
N ALA A 275 -18.14 -21.21 -7.17
CA ALA A 275 -18.64 -21.87 -8.37
C ALA A 275 -17.62 -21.90 -9.52
N SER A 276 -16.69 -20.94 -9.56
CA SER A 276 -15.60 -20.87 -10.56
C SER A 276 -14.30 -21.54 -10.08
N ASN A 277 -14.31 -22.13 -8.88
CA ASN A 277 -13.15 -22.84 -8.35
C ASN A 277 -12.96 -24.16 -9.11
N PRO A 278 -11.82 -24.40 -9.78
CA PRO A 278 -11.57 -25.67 -10.46
C PRO A 278 -11.68 -26.90 -9.53
N ALA A 279 -11.51 -26.72 -8.22
CA ALA A 279 -11.72 -27.79 -7.24
C ALA A 279 -13.20 -28.20 -7.06
N ALA A 280 -14.15 -27.38 -7.51
CA ALA A 280 -15.58 -27.69 -7.47
C ALA A 280 -16.02 -28.66 -8.59
N ASP A 281 -15.17 -28.87 -9.60
CA ASP A 281 -15.45 -29.69 -10.79
C ASP A 281 -14.45 -30.85 -10.93
N LEU A 282 -13.96 -31.39 -9.80
CA LEU A 282 -12.96 -32.46 -9.83
C LEU A 282 -13.49 -33.82 -10.30
N LEU A 283 -14.82 -33.95 -10.40
CA LEU A 283 -15.49 -35.19 -10.77
C LEU A 283 -16.39 -35.07 -12.01
N GLY A 284 -16.50 -33.88 -12.62
CA GLY A 284 -17.46 -33.58 -13.69
C GLY A 284 -18.88 -33.34 -13.21
#